data_AF-A0A2D7HAV7-F1
#
_entry.id   AF-A0A2D7HAV7-F1
#
_cell.length_a   1.000
_cell.length_b   1.000
_cell.length_c   1.000
_cell.angle_alpha   90.00
_cell.angle_beta   90.00
_cell.angle_gamma   90.00
#
_symmetry.space_group_name_H-M   'P 1'
#
loop_
_entity.id
_entity.type
_entity.pdbx_description
1 polymer ?
#
loop_
_entity_poly.entity_id
_entity_poly.type
_entity_poly.pdbx_seq_one_letter_code
_entity_poly.pdbx_strand_id
1 'polypeptide(L)'
;MSNAWGRNILVLAFTAVCVIAVAQEKTQEKPLEAKGNSARNVKPDSRETVKGRLPRYFASLVNSEQRIEIYLIQAKFRNQISELKQQLEKLESKQMQDIEAVLTTDQREKLLDFRDSSRKKRNQKSTTGEGRGPTEAINDSPNQTSSVSNK
;
A
#
# COMPACT_ATOMS: atom_id res chain seq x y z
N MET A 1 -51.76 -8.81 11.26
CA MET A 1 -51.96 -7.57 12.04
C MET A 1 -51.20 -6.48 11.32
N SER A 2 -51.95 -5.64 10.61
CA SER A 2 -51.50 -4.52 9.79
C SER A 2 -51.08 -3.33 10.65
N ASN A 3 -50.39 -2.35 10.02
CA ASN A 3 -50.27 -0.89 10.27
C ASN A 3 -48.81 -0.48 9.99
N ALA A 4 -48.36 0.00 8.83
CA ALA A 4 -48.78 1.15 8.01
C ALA A 4 -48.67 2.52 8.71
N TRP A 5 -47.93 3.44 8.06
CA TRP A 5 -47.92 4.92 8.19
C TRP A 5 -47.08 5.49 9.35
N GLY A 6 -46.36 6.61 9.22
CA GLY A 6 -46.32 7.59 8.15
C GLY A 6 -45.20 8.62 8.43
N ARG A 7 -44.84 9.33 7.36
CA ARG A 7 -43.96 10.51 7.37
C ARG A 7 -44.53 11.55 8.33
N ASN A 8 -43.71 12.08 9.24
CA ASN A 8 -43.96 13.37 9.89
C ASN A 8 -42.65 14.16 9.96
N ILE A 9 -42.49 15.02 8.95
CA ILE A 9 -41.68 16.23 9.04
C ILE A 9 -42.41 17.15 10.00
N LEU A 10 -41.80 17.42 11.15
CA LEU A 10 -42.07 18.64 11.90
C LEU A 10 -40.72 19.21 12.36
N VAL A 11 -40.36 20.29 11.69
CA VAL A 11 -39.28 21.21 12.02
C VAL A 11 -39.46 21.69 13.46
N LEU A 12 -38.48 21.42 14.32
CA LEU A 12 -38.16 22.28 15.46
C LEU A 12 -36.64 22.37 15.58
N ALA A 13 -36.18 23.58 15.32
CA ALA A 13 -34.80 24.00 15.22
C ALA A 13 -34.07 23.94 16.56
N PHE A 14 -32.82 23.47 16.56
CA PHE A 14 -31.75 24.02 17.39
C PHE A 14 -30.40 23.73 16.70
N THR A 15 -30.23 24.34 15.52
CA THR A 15 -28.91 24.59 14.96
C THR A 15 -28.23 25.62 15.86
N ALA A 16 -27.40 25.15 16.79
CA ALA A 16 -26.44 26.01 17.48
C ALA A 16 -25.33 26.37 16.48
N VAL A 17 -25.64 27.37 15.65
CA VAL A 17 -24.70 28.18 14.90
C VAL A 17 -23.99 29.06 15.94
N CYS A 18 -22.76 28.71 16.30
CA CYS A 18 -21.86 29.63 17.01
C CYS A 18 -21.17 30.52 15.97
N VAL A 19 -21.70 31.74 15.78
CA VAL A 19 -20.99 32.87 15.17
C VAL A 19 -20.70 33.88 16.27
N ILE A 20 -19.46 33.90 16.78
CA ILE A 20 -18.75 34.98 17.49
C ILE A 20 -17.25 34.61 17.34
N ALA A 21 -16.28 35.36 16.83
CA ALA A 21 -16.11 36.77 16.53
C ALA A 21 -15.14 36.95 15.33
N VAL A 22 -15.39 38.00 14.53
CA VAL A 22 -14.34 38.72 13.79
C VAL A 22 -13.72 39.75 14.74
N ALA A 23 -12.45 40.09 14.50
CA ALA A 23 -11.67 41.21 15.04
C ALA A 23 -10.57 40.86 16.07
N GLN A 24 -9.44 40.39 15.55
CA GLN A 24 -8.14 41.03 15.86
C GLN A 24 -7.29 41.07 14.59
N GLU A 25 -7.45 42.14 13.82
CA GLU A 25 -6.32 42.71 13.09
C GLU A 25 -5.37 43.30 14.14
N LYS A 26 -4.16 42.76 14.23
CA LYS A 26 -3.01 43.51 14.71
C LYS A 26 -1.85 43.27 13.76
N THR A 27 -1.68 44.26 12.90
CA THR A 27 -0.51 44.60 12.09
C THR A 27 0.80 44.07 12.68
N GLN A 28 1.54 43.31 11.89
CA GLN A 28 2.99 43.34 11.94
C GLN A 28 3.53 43.40 10.50
N GLU A 29 4.12 44.53 10.17
CA GLU A 29 4.72 44.79 8.87
C GLU A 29 6.05 44.03 8.68
N LYS A 30 6.30 43.69 7.42
CA LYS A 30 7.53 43.18 6.77
C LYS A 30 8.67 44.23 6.84
N PRO A 31 9.96 43.99 6.45
CA PRO A 31 10.76 42.78 6.19
C PRO A 31 12.09 42.77 6.99
N LEU A 32 12.87 41.69 6.93
CA LEU A 32 14.31 41.70 6.54
C LEU A 32 14.86 40.26 6.54
N GLU A 33 15.59 39.95 5.47
CA GLU A 33 16.16 38.63 5.22
C GLU A 33 17.27 38.28 6.20
N ALA A 34 17.26 37.04 6.69
CA ALA A 34 18.45 36.41 7.26
C ALA A 34 18.46 34.93 6.90
N LYS A 35 19.51 34.57 6.15
CA LYS A 35 19.97 33.23 5.80
C LYS A 35 19.70 32.17 6.88
N GLY A 36 19.18 31.03 6.40
CA GLY A 36 19.79 29.73 6.67
C GLY A 36 19.46 29.07 8.01
N ASN A 37 19.25 27.76 7.93
CA ASN A 37 19.40 26.80 9.02
C ASN A 37 18.15 26.63 9.91
N SER A 38 17.07 26.10 9.32
CA SER A 38 16.05 25.40 10.12
C SER A 38 16.63 24.05 10.59
N ALA A 39 17.51 24.11 11.57
CA ALA A 39 17.90 22.96 12.36
C ALA A 39 16.71 22.59 13.26
N ARG A 40 15.86 21.68 12.77
CA ARG A 40 14.81 21.05 13.56
C ARG A 40 15.49 20.26 14.67
N ASN A 41 15.44 20.83 15.88
CA ASN A 41 15.99 20.26 17.10
C ASN A 41 15.24 18.96 17.44
N VAL A 42 15.76 17.83 16.98
CA VAL A 42 15.31 16.49 17.38
C VAL A 42 16.24 16.03 18.50
N LYS A 43 15.70 15.93 19.72
CA LYS A 43 16.41 15.44 20.90
C LYS A 43 17.02 14.05 20.62
N PRO A 44 18.31 13.82 20.93
CA PRO A 44 19.07 12.66 20.44
C PRO A 44 19.04 11.43 21.37
N ASP A 45 17.94 11.17 22.10
CA ASP A 45 17.97 10.18 23.20
C ASP A 45 17.06 8.95 23.00
N SER A 46 16.57 8.71 21.79
CA SER A 46 15.97 7.42 21.44
C SER A 46 16.18 7.05 19.98
N ARG A 47 17.37 7.32 19.45
CA ARG A 47 17.82 6.79 18.15
C ARG A 47 18.13 5.30 18.27
N GLU A 48 17.18 4.51 18.77
CA GLU A 48 17.13 3.10 18.43
C GLU A 48 17.24 3.05 16.90
N THR A 49 18.31 2.43 16.41
CA THR A 49 18.70 2.52 15.00
C THR A 49 17.54 2.04 14.15
N VAL A 50 16.75 2.96 13.58
CA VAL A 50 15.65 2.61 12.69
C VAL A 50 16.31 2.00 11.45
N LYS A 51 16.21 0.68 11.30
CA LYS A 51 16.80 -0.06 10.20
C LYS A 51 15.85 -0.08 9.00
N GLY A 52 16.41 0.05 7.80
CA GLY A 52 15.65 0.06 6.56
C GLY A 52 16.54 -0.07 5.34
N ARG A 53 15.91 -0.22 4.17
CA ARG A 53 16.59 -0.17 2.87
C ARG A 53 16.36 1.21 2.27
N LEU A 54 17.44 1.86 1.84
CA LEU A 54 17.30 3.10 1.08
C LEU A 54 16.57 2.86 -0.25
N PRO A 55 15.79 3.84 -0.71
CA PRO A 55 15.26 3.80 -2.07
C PRO A 55 16.37 3.64 -3.11
N ARG A 56 16.01 3.08 -4.27
CA ARG A 56 16.98 2.83 -5.34
C ARG A 56 17.70 4.13 -5.72
N TYR A 57 19.02 4.06 -5.87
CA TYR A 57 19.92 5.19 -6.19
C TYR A 57 20.12 6.25 -5.09
N PHE A 58 19.49 6.15 -3.92
CA PHE A 58 19.66 7.17 -2.88
C PHE A 58 20.99 7.01 -2.12
N ALA A 59 21.61 5.83 -2.17
CA ALA A 59 22.81 5.54 -1.38
C ALA A 59 23.97 6.52 -1.60
N SER A 60 24.14 7.04 -2.82
CA SER A 60 25.18 8.01 -3.18
C SER A 60 24.77 9.47 -2.99
N LEU A 61 23.50 9.75 -2.68
CA LEU A 61 22.94 11.10 -2.63
C LEU A 61 22.77 11.65 -1.21
N VAL A 62 22.70 10.75 -0.22
CA VAL A 62 22.30 11.13 1.14
C VAL A 62 23.37 10.89 2.19
N ASN A 63 23.49 11.84 3.12
CA ASN A 63 24.35 11.74 4.29
C ASN A 63 23.69 10.89 5.42
N SER A 64 24.39 10.73 6.54
CA SER A 64 23.93 9.90 7.67
C SER A 64 22.63 10.41 8.31
N GLU A 65 22.47 11.72 8.46
CA GLU A 65 21.28 12.32 9.06
C GLU A 65 20.05 12.12 8.16
N GLN A 66 20.21 12.40 6.86
CA GLN A 66 19.17 12.18 5.86
C GLN A 66 18.76 10.71 5.76
N ARG A 67 19.70 9.76 5.95
CA ARG A 67 19.39 8.32 6.00
C ARG A 67 18.45 7.98 7.15
N ILE A 68 18.71 8.53 8.33
CA ILE A 68 17.86 8.32 9.52
C ILE A 68 16.46 8.90 9.24
N GLU A 69 16.38 10.10 8.68
CA GLU A 69 15.09 10.71 8.31
C GLU A 69 14.31 9.86 7.29
N ILE A 70 14.99 9.35 6.26
CA ILE A 70 14.38 8.47 5.26
C ILE A 70 13.82 7.21 5.93
N TYR A 71 14.56 6.59 6.85
CA TYR A 71 14.08 5.39 7.54
C TYR A 71 12.88 5.67 8.45
N LEU A 72 12.85 6.82 9.11
CA LEU A 72 11.70 7.26 9.91
C LEU A 72 10.46 7.47 9.03
N ILE A 73 10.62 8.13 7.88
CA ILE A 73 9.55 8.32 6.89
C ILE A 73 9.03 6.95 6.42
N GLN A 74 9.92 6.05 6.04
CA GLN A 74 9.55 4.69 5.61
C GLN A 74 8.81 3.93 6.72
N ALA A 75 9.25 4.01 7.98
CA ALA A 75 8.58 3.36 9.10
C ALA A 75 7.14 3.88 9.29
N LYS A 76 6.95 5.20 9.26
CA LYS A 76 5.63 5.83 9.34
C LYS A 76 4.69 5.31 8.26
N PHE A 77 5.13 5.31 7.01
CA PHE A 77 4.29 4.89 5.89
C PHE A 77 4.09 3.38 5.82
N ARG A 78 5.04 2.55 6.29
CA ARG A 78 4.87 1.08 6.33
C ARG A 78 3.62 0.67 7.10
N ASN A 79 3.39 1.29 8.26
CA ASN A 79 2.21 0.99 9.08
C ASN A 79 0.92 1.39 8.37
N GLN A 80 0.86 2.60 7.83
CA GLN A 80 -0.31 3.10 7.10
C GLN A 80 -0.62 2.26 5.85
N ILE A 81 0.42 1.87 5.09
CA ILE A 81 0.28 1.00 3.92
C ILE A 81 -0.23 -0.38 4.35
N SER A 82 0.26 -0.94 5.47
CA SER A 82 -0.20 -2.23 5.97
C SER A 82 -1.69 -2.20 6.33
N GLU A 83 -2.13 -1.15 7.02
CA GLU A 83 -3.53 -0.97 7.37
C GLU A 83 -4.42 -0.84 6.13
N LEU A 84 -4.02 0.01 5.17
CA LEU A 84 -4.76 0.17 3.91
C LEU A 84 -4.84 -1.13 3.12
N LYS A 85 -3.79 -1.95 3.11
CA LYS A 85 -3.80 -3.28 2.47
C LYS A 85 -4.80 -4.22 3.15
N GLN A 86 -4.89 -4.22 4.47
CA GLN A 86 -5.87 -5.03 5.19
C GLN A 86 -7.31 -4.55 4.91
N GLN A 87 -7.53 -3.25 4.82
CA GLN A 87 -8.83 -2.69 4.44
C GLN A 87 -9.20 -3.08 3.00
N LEU A 88 -8.23 -3.03 2.08
CA LEU A 88 -8.41 -3.46 0.69
C LEU A 88 -8.77 -4.95 0.61
N GLU A 89 -8.04 -5.82 1.30
CA GLU A 89 -8.31 -7.27 1.33
C GLU A 89 -9.71 -7.59 1.87
N LYS A 90 -10.16 -6.85 2.90
CA LYS A 90 -11.52 -6.98 3.44
C LYS A 90 -12.58 -6.57 2.41
N LEU A 91 -12.35 -5.48 1.69
CA LEU A 91 -13.27 -5.01 0.64
C LEU A 91 -13.31 -5.97 -0.55
N GLU A 92 -12.17 -6.47 -1.00
CA GLU A 92 -12.08 -7.47 -2.07
C GLU A 92 -12.80 -8.77 -1.67
N SER A 93 -12.62 -9.22 -0.42
CA SER A 93 -13.32 -10.39 0.12
C SER A 93 -14.83 -10.17 0.16
N LYS A 94 -15.27 -9.00 0.62
CA LYS A 94 -16.68 -8.63 0.65
C LYS A 94 -17.27 -8.52 -0.77
N GLN A 95 -16.55 -7.88 -1.69
CA GLN A 95 -16.96 -7.80 -3.09
C GLN A 95 -17.16 -9.20 -3.68
N MET A 96 -16.23 -10.12 -3.43
CA MET A 96 -16.36 -11.51 -3.89
C MET A 96 -17.57 -12.21 -3.26
N GLN A 97 -17.81 -12.04 -1.96
CA GLN A 97 -19.01 -12.57 -1.30
C GLN A 97 -20.30 -12.03 -1.90
N ASP A 98 -20.35 -10.72 -2.16
CA ASP A 98 -21.52 -10.07 -2.75
C ASP A 98 -21.73 -10.54 -4.21
N ILE A 99 -20.66 -10.81 -4.96
CA ILE A 99 -20.72 -11.43 -6.30
C ILE A 99 -21.22 -12.89 -6.22
N GLU A 100 -20.74 -13.69 -5.26
CA GLU A 100 -21.21 -15.06 -5.10
C GLU A 100 -22.67 -15.13 -4.63
N ALA A 101 -23.14 -14.12 -3.91
CA ALA A 101 -24.52 -14.04 -3.41
C ALA A 101 -25.55 -13.85 -4.54
N VAL A 102 -25.16 -13.33 -5.70
CA VAL A 102 -26.08 -13.21 -6.86
C VAL A 102 -26.22 -14.50 -7.66
N LEU A 103 -25.42 -15.53 -7.35
CA LEU A 103 -25.45 -16.81 -8.08
C LEU A 103 -26.59 -17.70 -7.59
N THR A 104 -27.17 -18.46 -8.53
CA THR A 104 -28.10 -19.54 -8.17
C THR A 104 -27.38 -20.67 -7.43
N THR A 105 -28.13 -21.55 -6.77
CA THR A 105 -27.55 -22.72 -6.07
C THR A 105 -26.71 -23.58 -6.99
N ASP A 106 -27.23 -23.95 -8.16
CA ASP A 106 -26.52 -24.76 -9.17
C ASP A 106 -25.25 -24.07 -9.69
N GLN A 107 -25.26 -22.73 -9.81
CA GLN A 107 -24.08 -21.96 -10.21
C GLN A 107 -23.01 -21.94 -9.12
N ARG A 108 -23.41 -21.84 -7.85
CA ARG A 108 -22.48 -21.91 -6.70
C ARG A 108 -21.84 -23.28 -6.57
N GLU A 109 -22.58 -24.36 -6.81
CA GLU A 109 -22.03 -25.73 -6.81
C GLU A 109 -20.94 -25.88 -7.89
N LYS A 110 -21.22 -25.45 -9.12
CA LYS A 110 -20.22 -25.45 -10.20
C LYS A 110 -18.98 -24.62 -9.85
N LEU A 111 -19.16 -23.47 -9.18
CA LEU A 111 -18.04 -22.65 -8.74
C LEU A 111 -17.14 -23.38 -7.72
N LEU A 112 -17.73 -24.13 -6.79
CA LEU A 112 -16.98 -24.94 -5.82
C LEU A 112 -16.17 -26.04 -6.53
N ASP A 113 -16.77 -26.75 -7.49
CA ASP A 113 -16.07 -27.76 -8.29
C ASP A 113 -14.87 -27.19 -9.06
N PHE A 114 -15.03 -25.99 -9.65
CA PHE A 114 -13.92 -25.30 -10.32
C PHE A 114 -12.80 -24.92 -9.34
N ARG A 115 -13.14 -24.50 -8.12
CA ARG A 115 -12.14 -24.17 -7.08
C ARG A 115 -11.37 -25.40 -6.64
N ASP A 116 -12.04 -26.52 -6.41
CA ASP A 116 -11.41 -27.76 -5.94
C ASP A 116 -10.54 -28.43 -6.99
N SER A 117 -11.01 -28.48 -8.24
CA SER A 117 -10.22 -28.99 -9.36
C SER A 117 -8.95 -28.14 -9.59
N SER A 118 -9.04 -26.82 -9.46
CA SER A 118 -7.89 -25.92 -9.56
C SER A 118 -6.86 -26.14 -8.44
N ARG A 119 -7.33 -26.35 -7.20
CA ARG A 119 -6.46 -26.69 -6.06
C ARG A 119 -5.74 -28.02 -6.26
N LYS A 120 -6.46 -29.06 -6.72
CA LYS A 120 -5.88 -30.38 -7.04
C LYS A 120 -4.78 -30.27 -8.10
N LYS A 121 -5.01 -29.51 -9.19
CA LYS A 121 -4.00 -29.27 -10.24
C LYS A 121 -2.75 -28.55 -9.71
N ARG A 122 -2.92 -27.55 -8.85
CA ARG A 122 -1.79 -26.83 -8.25
C ARG A 122 -0.93 -27.76 -7.38
N ASN A 123 -1.56 -28.60 -6.57
CA ASN A 123 -0.87 -29.53 -5.68
C ASN A 123 -0.12 -30.62 -6.45
N GLN A 124 -0.68 -31.14 -7.54
CA GLN A 124 0.00 -32.11 -8.41
C GLN A 124 1.24 -31.51 -9.11
N LYS A 125 1.17 -30.24 -9.53
CA LYS A 125 2.31 -29.54 -10.14
C LYS A 125 3.46 -29.31 -9.15
N SER A 126 3.18 -29.12 -7.87
CA SER A 126 4.21 -29.02 -6.84
C SER A 126 4.86 -30.36 -6.47
N THR A 127 4.17 -31.49 -6.66
CA THR A 127 4.69 -32.83 -6.33
C THR A 127 5.44 -33.51 -7.48
N THR A 128 5.18 -33.14 -8.74
CA THR A 128 5.90 -33.67 -9.92
C THR A 128 7.11 -32.80 -10.32
N GLY A 129 7.46 -31.80 -9.50
CA GLY A 129 8.67 -30.98 -9.66
C GLY A 129 9.93 -31.68 -9.14
N GLU A 130 10.12 -32.95 -9.49
CA GLU A 130 11.33 -33.72 -9.18
C GLU A 130 12.47 -33.32 -10.15
N GLY A 131 13.52 -32.73 -9.59
CA GLY A 131 14.89 -32.76 -10.12
C GLY A 131 15.21 -32.04 -11.44
N ARG A 132 15.53 -30.73 -11.38
CA ARG A 132 16.68 -30.22 -12.16
C ARG A 132 17.88 -30.05 -11.21
N GLY A 133 18.50 -31.18 -10.88
CA GLY A 133 19.89 -31.28 -10.46
C GLY A 133 20.83 -31.38 -11.68
N PRO A 134 22.14 -31.24 -11.50
CA PRO A 134 23.02 -30.44 -12.36
C PRO A 134 23.41 -31.12 -13.67
N THR A 135 23.26 -30.43 -14.79
CA THR A 135 24.06 -30.73 -16.00
C THR A 135 25.44 -30.11 -15.82
N GLU A 136 26.34 -30.86 -15.19
CA GLU A 136 27.75 -30.88 -15.60
C GLU A 136 27.90 -31.76 -16.85
N ALA A 137 28.97 -31.51 -17.61
CA ALA A 137 29.37 -32.13 -18.88
C ALA A 137 28.76 -31.42 -20.12
N ILE A 138 29.50 -30.79 -21.04
CA ILE A 138 30.90 -30.92 -21.48
C ILE A 138 31.31 -29.59 -22.14
N ASN A 139 32.59 -29.25 -22.00
CA ASN A 139 33.29 -28.21 -22.76
C ASN A 139 33.01 -28.36 -24.27
N ASP A 140 32.44 -27.35 -24.91
CA ASP A 140 32.75 -27.04 -26.31
C ASP A 140 32.41 -25.57 -26.58
N SER A 141 33.45 -24.75 -26.49
CA SER A 141 33.55 -23.48 -27.21
C SER A 141 33.40 -23.80 -28.71
N PRO A 142 32.53 -23.07 -29.43
CA PRO A 142 33.10 -22.01 -30.24
C PRO A 142 32.26 -20.73 -30.21
N ASN A 143 32.99 -19.67 -29.90
CA ASN A 143 32.77 -18.30 -30.34
C ASN A 143 32.12 -18.20 -31.75
N GLN A 144 30.88 -17.70 -31.82
CA GLN A 144 30.42 -16.92 -32.97
C GLN A 144 29.55 -15.75 -32.47
N THR A 145 30.24 -14.65 -32.19
CA THR A 145 29.66 -13.31 -32.27
C THR A 145 29.15 -13.10 -33.69
N SER A 146 27.82 -13.10 -33.88
CA SER A 146 27.20 -12.61 -35.10
C SER A 146 27.39 -11.10 -35.16
N SER A 147 28.43 -10.71 -35.91
CA SER A 147 28.66 -9.34 -36.32
C SER A 147 27.49 -8.81 -37.13
N VAL A 148 27.10 -7.61 -36.75
CA VAL A 148 26.21 -6.68 -37.44
C VAL A 148 26.63 -6.50 -38.89
N SER A 149 25.71 -6.65 -39.83
CA SER A 149 25.70 -5.86 -41.07
C SER A 149 24.28 -5.75 -41.62
N ASN A 150 23.60 -4.66 -41.24
CA ASN A 150 22.56 -4.06 -42.04
C ASN A 150 23.15 -2.78 -42.62
N LYS A 151 23.66 -2.84 -43.86
CA LYS A 151 23.57 -1.77 -44.86
C LYS A 151 24.05 -2.27 -46.22
#